data_AF-A0A7I9XRT9-F1
#
_entry.id   AF-A0A7I9XRT9-F1
#
_cell.length_a   1.000
_cell.length_b   1.000
_cell.length_c   1.000
_cell.angle_alpha   90.00
_cell.angle_beta   90.00
_cell.angle_gamma   90.00
#
_symmetry.space_group_name_H-M   'P 1'
#
loop_
_entity.id
_entity.type
_entity.pdbx_description
1 polymer ?
#
loop_
_entity_poly.entity_id
_entity_poly.type
_entity_poly.pdbx_seq_one_letter_code
_entity_poly.pdbx_strand_id
1 'polypeptide(L)'
;MITSDDILDALTKAAAYDTQHTPKTSSMLVAAWLEHFGRYAPDADRDDLLAAVTEYHREPRDRMLQPADLSGIARAIRRDQLDREPLDSPRRIELEAKAERKAAIDKLGQSWPAEPSTGRPDRPRTGINPLSVRCPFCGADASRPCTIGGVPGVKRADIRKTAHPSRVDAAQKAMAAQ
;
A
#
# COMPACT_ATOMS: atom_id res chain seq x y z
N MET A 1 -1.83 -2.81 -19.85
CA MET A 1 -2.69 -2.90 -18.65
C MET A 1 -3.43 -4.22 -18.74
N ILE A 2 -3.33 -5.05 -17.70
CA ILE A 2 -3.95 -6.38 -17.64
C ILE A 2 -5.47 -6.24 -17.52
N THR A 3 -6.20 -7.08 -18.24
CA THR A 3 -7.66 -7.20 -18.24
C THR A 3 -8.11 -8.52 -17.59
N SER A 4 -9.41 -8.67 -17.34
CA SER A 4 -9.98 -9.94 -16.85
C SER A 4 -9.69 -11.11 -17.79
N ASP A 5 -9.74 -10.88 -19.10
CA ASP A 5 -9.49 -11.91 -20.12
C ASP A 5 -8.03 -12.34 -20.10
N ASP A 6 -7.08 -11.42 -19.87
CA ASP A 6 -5.66 -11.74 -19.72
C ASP A 6 -5.40 -12.66 -18.51
N ILE A 7 -6.12 -12.44 -17.40
CA ILE A 7 -6.05 -13.31 -16.21
C ILE A 7 -6.62 -14.70 -16.53
N LEU A 8 -7.74 -14.77 -17.25
CA LEU A 8 -8.35 -16.04 -17.67
C LEU A 8 -7.41 -16.82 -18.59
N ASP A 9 -6.79 -16.16 -19.57
CA ASP A 9 -5.79 -16.75 -20.45
C ASP A 9 -4.61 -17.30 -19.66
N ALA A 10 -4.10 -16.54 -18.68
CA ALA A 10 -2.98 -16.96 -17.84
C ALA A 10 -3.32 -18.17 -16.96
N LEU A 11 -4.50 -18.18 -16.33
CA LEU A 11 -4.95 -19.31 -15.52
C LEU A 11 -5.25 -20.55 -16.37
N THR A 12 -5.79 -20.36 -17.57
CA THR A 12 -6.00 -21.45 -18.53
C THR A 12 -4.67 -22.07 -18.95
N LYS A 13 -3.67 -21.22 -19.24
CA LYS A 13 -2.32 -21.67 -19.54
C LYS A 13 -1.67 -22.41 -18.34
N ALA A 14 -1.83 -21.90 -17.13
CA ALA A 14 -1.32 -22.54 -15.92
C ALA A 14 -1.97 -23.93 -15.70
N ALA A 15 -3.28 -24.02 -15.89
CA ALA A 15 -4.01 -25.28 -15.80
C ALA A 15 -3.55 -26.32 -16.85
N ALA A 16 -3.07 -25.88 -18.01
CA ALA A 16 -2.49 -26.76 -19.02
C ALA A 16 -1.13 -27.36 -18.59
N TYR A 17 -0.39 -26.69 -17.69
CA TYR A 17 0.83 -27.24 -17.08
C TYR A 17 0.52 -28.12 -15.88
N ASP A 18 -0.35 -27.65 -14.98
CA ASP A 18 -0.70 -28.35 -13.73
C ASP A 18 -2.16 -28.06 -13.34
N THR A 19 -3.02 -29.07 -13.50
CA THR A 19 -4.43 -28.98 -13.11
C THR A 19 -4.67 -29.12 -11.61
N GLN A 20 -3.73 -29.70 -10.86
CA GLN A 20 -3.89 -29.97 -9.42
C GLN A 20 -3.59 -28.73 -8.57
N HIS A 21 -2.57 -27.95 -8.97
CA HIS A 21 -2.13 -26.77 -8.23
C HIS A 21 -2.53 -25.44 -8.89
N THR A 22 -3.38 -25.48 -9.91
CA THR A 22 -4.00 -24.27 -10.48
C THR A 22 -5.39 -24.06 -9.90
N PRO A 23 -5.71 -22.88 -9.36
CA PRO A 23 -7.03 -22.63 -8.77
C PRO A 23 -8.12 -22.65 -9.84
N LYS A 24 -9.29 -23.20 -9.49
CA LYS A 24 -10.46 -23.19 -10.36
C LYS A 24 -10.93 -21.75 -10.60
N THR A 25 -11.09 -21.40 -11.86
CA THR A 25 -11.52 -20.07 -12.29
C THR A 25 -12.95 -19.77 -11.82
N SER A 26 -13.14 -18.59 -11.22
CA SER A 26 -14.45 -18.01 -10.90
C SER A 26 -14.37 -16.49 -11.10
N SER A 27 -15.51 -15.83 -11.28
CA SER A 27 -15.56 -14.36 -11.45
C SER A 27 -14.93 -13.62 -10.27
N MET A 28 -15.17 -14.08 -9.04
CA MET A 28 -14.58 -13.49 -7.83
C MET A 28 -13.06 -13.67 -7.79
N LEU A 29 -12.55 -14.85 -8.19
CA LEU A 29 -11.12 -15.10 -8.25
C LEU A 29 -10.44 -14.19 -9.28
N VAL A 30 -11.01 -14.08 -10.47
CA VAL A 30 -10.47 -13.20 -11.53
C VAL A 30 -10.45 -11.75 -11.07
N ALA A 31 -11.51 -11.28 -10.41
CA ALA A 31 -11.55 -9.92 -9.86
C ALA A 31 -10.46 -9.67 -8.80
N ALA A 32 -10.24 -10.63 -7.89
CA ALA A 32 -9.19 -10.53 -6.87
C ALA A 32 -7.77 -10.52 -7.49
N TRP A 33 -7.55 -11.33 -8.53
CA TRP A 33 -6.31 -11.34 -9.29
C TRP A 33 -6.09 -10.01 -10.02
N LEU A 34 -7.13 -9.48 -10.68
CA LEU A 34 -7.07 -8.20 -11.37
C LEU A 34 -6.73 -7.05 -10.40
N GLU A 35 -7.36 -7.01 -9.22
CA GLU A 35 -7.03 -6.04 -8.17
C GLU A 35 -5.55 -6.17 -7.73
N HIS A 36 -5.08 -7.41 -7.52
CA HIS A 36 -3.70 -7.67 -7.13
C HIS A 36 -2.71 -7.16 -8.19
N PHE A 37 -2.94 -7.47 -9.47
CA PHE A 37 -2.08 -7.00 -10.56
C PHE A 37 -2.13 -5.48 -10.70
N GLY A 38 -3.30 -4.86 -10.58
CA GLY A 38 -3.45 -3.40 -10.57
C GLY A 38 -2.66 -2.72 -9.45
N ARG A 39 -2.52 -3.38 -8.29
CA ARG A 39 -1.81 -2.83 -7.13
C ARG A 39 -0.30 -3.08 -7.16
N TYR A 40 0.11 -4.29 -7.51
CA TYR A 40 1.48 -4.74 -7.31
C TYR A 40 2.31 -4.84 -8.58
N ALA A 41 1.67 -4.93 -9.76
CA ALA A 41 2.32 -4.99 -11.06
C ALA A 41 1.55 -4.17 -12.11
N PRO A 42 1.29 -2.86 -11.87
CA PRO A 42 0.44 -2.03 -12.72
C PRO A 42 0.98 -1.87 -14.16
N ASP A 43 2.30 -1.95 -14.31
CA ASP A 43 2.97 -1.78 -15.59
C ASP A 43 3.04 -3.08 -16.40
N ALA A 44 2.71 -4.24 -15.79
CA ALA A 44 2.71 -5.51 -16.51
C ALA A 44 1.65 -5.52 -17.62
N ASP A 45 1.98 -6.19 -18.72
CA ASP A 45 1.06 -6.47 -19.81
C ASP A 45 0.78 -7.97 -19.95
N ARG A 46 -0.03 -8.31 -20.95
CA ARG A 46 -0.44 -9.69 -21.21
C ARG A 46 0.74 -10.61 -21.50
N ASP A 47 1.72 -10.12 -22.24
CA ASP A 47 2.87 -10.93 -22.65
C ASP A 47 3.78 -11.22 -21.46
N ASP A 48 4.01 -10.22 -20.59
CA ASP A 48 4.71 -10.40 -19.32
C ASP A 48 4.02 -11.46 -18.43
N LEU A 49 2.69 -11.42 -18.36
CA LEU A 49 1.89 -12.37 -17.57
C LEU A 49 1.98 -13.79 -18.13
N LEU A 50 1.85 -13.98 -19.44
CA LEU A 50 1.96 -15.30 -20.07
C LEU A 50 3.39 -15.86 -20.02
N ALA A 51 4.40 -14.99 -20.08
CA ALA A 51 5.79 -15.38 -19.86
C ALA A 51 6.00 -15.81 -18.40
N ALA A 52 5.41 -15.09 -17.44
CA ALA A 52 5.48 -15.42 -16.03
C ALA A 52 4.89 -16.80 -15.70
N VAL A 53 3.79 -17.21 -16.35
CA VAL A 53 3.25 -18.58 -16.22
C VAL A 53 4.27 -19.61 -16.68
N THR A 54 4.93 -19.37 -17.81
CA THR A 54 5.95 -20.28 -18.37
C THR A 54 7.12 -20.43 -17.41
N GLU A 55 7.58 -19.31 -16.86
CA GLU A 55 8.70 -19.27 -15.91
C GLU A 55 8.33 -19.95 -14.59
N TYR A 56 7.12 -19.71 -14.06
CA TYR A 56 6.65 -20.31 -12.81
C TYR A 56 6.72 -21.84 -12.83
N HIS A 57 6.38 -22.44 -13.97
CA HIS A 57 6.36 -23.90 -14.17
C HIS A 57 7.69 -24.51 -14.59
N ARG A 58 8.80 -23.75 -14.61
CA ARG A 58 10.14 -24.34 -14.84
C ARG A 58 10.57 -25.27 -13.71
N GLU A 59 10.12 -24.99 -12.49
CA GLU A 59 10.41 -25.79 -11.31
C GLU A 59 9.11 -26.31 -10.69
N PRO A 60 9.04 -27.59 -10.29
CA PRO A 60 7.85 -28.14 -9.65
C PRO A 60 7.63 -27.50 -8.28
N ARG A 61 6.37 -27.22 -7.95
CA ARG A 61 5.98 -26.59 -6.68
C ARG A 61 4.80 -27.35 -6.10
N ASP A 62 4.92 -27.72 -4.82
CA ASP A 62 3.88 -28.43 -4.08
C ASP A 62 2.95 -27.45 -3.33
N ARG A 63 2.39 -26.48 -4.07
CA ARG A 63 1.39 -25.56 -3.53
C ARG A 63 0.56 -24.92 -4.63
N MET A 64 -0.65 -24.50 -4.24
CA MET A 64 -1.56 -23.76 -5.09
C MET A 64 -0.93 -22.46 -5.60
N LEU A 65 -1.04 -22.22 -6.91
CA LEU A 65 -0.62 -21.00 -7.58
C LEU A 65 -1.33 -19.77 -6.98
N GLN A 66 -0.56 -18.74 -6.64
CA GLN A 66 -1.07 -17.47 -6.11
C GLN A 66 -0.79 -16.31 -7.08
N PRO A 67 -1.60 -15.22 -7.05
CA PRO A 67 -1.34 -14.04 -7.89
C PRO A 67 0.04 -13.42 -7.62
N ALA A 68 0.50 -13.46 -6.37
CA ALA A 68 1.81 -12.98 -5.95
C ALA A 68 2.96 -13.63 -6.75
N ASP A 69 2.82 -14.92 -7.07
CA ASP A 69 3.84 -15.67 -7.77
C ASP A 69 4.06 -15.15 -9.19
N LEU A 70 2.96 -14.99 -9.93
CA LEU A 70 3.04 -14.50 -11.30
C LEU A 70 3.39 -13.01 -11.34
N SER A 71 2.83 -12.20 -10.44
CA SER A 71 3.13 -10.76 -10.39
C SER A 71 4.59 -10.46 -10.07
N GLY A 72 5.22 -11.25 -9.20
CA GLY A 72 6.64 -11.12 -8.89
C GLY A 72 7.52 -11.43 -10.11
N ILE A 73 7.22 -12.53 -10.80
CA ILE A 73 7.94 -12.97 -12.00
C ILE A 73 7.73 -11.99 -13.16
N ALA A 74 6.49 -11.56 -13.43
CA ALA A 74 6.18 -10.61 -14.50
C ALA A 74 6.95 -9.30 -14.33
N ARG A 75 7.08 -8.80 -13.09
CA ARG A 75 7.90 -7.62 -12.80
C ARG A 75 9.38 -7.83 -13.03
N ALA A 76 9.89 -9.02 -12.73
CA ALA A 76 11.29 -9.36 -12.98
C ALA A 76 11.56 -9.39 -14.49
N ILE A 77 10.72 -10.09 -15.25
CA ILE A 77 10.79 -10.16 -16.73
C ILE A 77 10.78 -8.75 -17.33
N ARG A 78 9.85 -7.91 -16.89
CA ARG A 78 9.74 -6.54 -17.39
C ARG A 78 10.97 -5.69 -17.07
N ARG A 79 11.54 -5.84 -15.86
CA ARG A 79 12.78 -5.16 -15.48
C ARG A 79 13.94 -5.60 -16.39
N ASP A 80 14.07 -6.90 -16.62
CA ASP A 80 15.11 -7.44 -17.48
C ASP A 80 14.96 -6.97 -18.94
N GLN A 81 13.73 -6.81 -19.43
CA GLN A 81 13.46 -6.23 -20.75
C GLN A 81 13.92 -4.76 -20.81
N LEU A 82 13.58 -3.96 -19.81
CA LEU A 82 13.98 -2.55 -19.73
C LEU A 82 15.51 -2.40 -19.63
N ASP A 83 16.18 -3.28 -18.90
CA ASP A 83 17.64 -3.26 -18.77
C ASP A 83 18.35 -3.65 -20.08
N ARG A 84 17.69 -4.47 -20.92
CA ARG A 84 18.19 -4.85 -22.26
C ARG A 84 17.85 -3.84 -23.36
N GLU A 85 16.94 -2.91 -23.11
CA GLU A 85 16.61 -1.88 -24.09
C GLU A 85 17.78 -0.89 -24.25
N PRO A 86 18.16 -0.54 -25.50
CA PRO A 86 19.16 0.49 -25.77
C PRO A 86 18.82 1.80 -25.04
N LEU A 87 19.85 2.54 -24.61
CA LEU A 87 19.67 3.81 -23.87
C LEU A 87 18.75 4.81 -24.59
N ASP A 88 18.73 4.82 -25.92
CA ASP A 88 17.92 5.72 -26.73
C ASP A 88 16.54 5.17 -27.12
N SER A 89 16.04 4.11 -26.47
CA SER A 89 14.70 3.61 -26.75
C SER A 89 13.64 4.66 -26.36
N PRO A 90 12.64 4.96 -27.21
CA PRO A 90 11.58 5.91 -26.88
C PRO A 90 10.79 5.51 -25.62
N ARG A 91 10.75 4.21 -25.31
CA ARG A 91 10.09 3.67 -24.13
C ARG A 91 10.89 3.92 -22.85
N ARG A 92 12.22 3.81 -22.92
CA ARG A 92 13.14 4.14 -21.83
C ARG A 92 13.13 5.63 -21.53
N ILE A 93 13.14 6.47 -22.57
CA ILE A 93 13.01 7.93 -22.44
C ILE A 93 11.68 8.31 -21.75
N GLU A 94 10.56 7.66 -22.11
CA GLU A 94 9.27 7.92 -21.46
C GLU A 94 9.26 7.49 -19.98
N LEU A 95 9.91 6.37 -19.65
CA LEU A 95 10.04 5.89 -18.27
C LEU A 95 10.96 6.77 -17.43
N GLU A 96 12.07 7.23 -17.99
CA GLU A 96 12.97 8.20 -17.35
C GLU A 96 12.23 9.52 -17.12
N ALA A 97 11.48 10.03 -18.11
CA ALA A 97 10.64 11.21 -17.93
C ALA A 97 9.55 11.03 -16.85
N LYS A 98 8.95 9.83 -16.74
CA LYS A 98 7.99 9.51 -15.65
C LYS A 98 8.69 9.42 -14.29
N ALA A 99 9.89 8.84 -14.23
CA ALA A 99 10.68 8.76 -13.01
C ALA A 99 11.14 10.14 -12.55
N GLU A 100 11.60 10.99 -13.46
CA GLU A 100 11.93 12.39 -13.22
C GLU A 100 10.72 13.19 -12.75
N ARG A 101 9.55 13.00 -13.38
CA ARG A 101 8.31 13.65 -12.95
C ARG A 101 7.91 13.20 -11.54
N LYS A 102 8.03 11.92 -11.22
CA LYS A 102 7.77 11.39 -9.88
C LYS A 102 8.77 11.94 -8.86
N ALA A 103 10.06 11.97 -9.19
CA ALA A 103 11.10 12.55 -8.34
C ALA A 103 10.93 14.07 -8.15
N ALA A 104 10.44 14.78 -9.17
CA ALA A 104 10.09 16.18 -9.10
C ALA A 104 8.86 16.41 -8.20
N ILE A 105 7.84 15.55 -8.28
CA ILE A 105 6.68 15.57 -7.37
C ILE A 105 7.11 15.27 -5.92
N ASP A 106 7.99 14.29 -5.70
CA ASP A 106 8.52 13.97 -4.38
C ASP A 106 9.37 15.12 -3.82
N LYS A 107 10.18 15.78 -4.66
CA LYS A 107 10.89 17.02 -4.28
C LYS A 107 9.93 18.18 -3.98
N LEU A 108 8.85 18.33 -4.74
CA LEU A 108 7.84 19.37 -4.50
C LEU A 108 7.04 19.09 -3.22
N GLY A 109 6.77 17.81 -2.93
CA GLY A 109 6.16 17.35 -1.68
C GLY A 109 7.05 17.56 -0.46
N GLN A 110 8.37 17.69 -0.65
CA GLN A 110 9.31 18.12 0.39
C GLN A 110 9.43 19.65 0.50
N SER A 111 9.05 20.41 -0.54
CA SER A 111 9.20 21.88 -0.58
C SER A 111 7.93 22.67 -0.25
N TRP A 112 6.79 22.02 -0.06
CA TRP A 112 5.62 22.66 0.54
C TRP A 112 5.74 22.61 2.07
N PRO A 113 5.52 23.72 2.80
CA PRO A 113 5.28 23.62 4.23
C PRO A 113 4.05 22.72 4.35
N ALA A 114 4.21 21.56 4.98
CA ALA A 114 3.10 20.66 5.22
C ALA A 114 1.99 21.46 5.90
N GLU A 115 0.93 21.79 5.15
CA GLU A 115 -0.30 22.25 5.78
C GLU A 115 -0.68 21.18 6.79
N PRO A 116 -0.88 21.52 8.07
CA PRO A 116 -1.13 20.54 9.10
C PRO A 116 -2.38 19.75 8.71
N SER A 117 -2.16 18.47 8.38
CA SER A 117 -3.21 17.54 7.98
C SER A 117 -4.39 17.66 8.94
N THR A 118 -5.57 17.94 8.39
CA THR A 118 -6.83 18.28 9.08
C THR A 118 -7.45 17.17 9.93
N GLY A 119 -6.70 16.13 10.29
CA GLY A 119 -7.22 14.95 11.01
C GLY A 119 -6.33 14.39 12.12
N ARG A 120 -5.11 14.90 12.33
CA ARG A 120 -4.27 14.45 13.45
C ARG A 120 -4.27 15.51 14.54
N PRO A 121 -4.59 15.17 15.80
CA PRO A 121 -4.30 16.04 16.93
C PRO A 121 -2.88 16.55 16.81
N ASP A 122 -2.70 17.87 16.84
CA ASP A 122 -1.38 18.48 16.91
C ASP A 122 -0.60 17.77 18.02
N ARG A 123 0.55 17.20 17.68
CA ARG A 123 1.49 16.73 18.70
C ARG A 123 1.76 17.93 19.60
N PRO A 124 1.46 17.88 20.91
CA PRO A 124 1.88 18.95 21.77
C PRO A 124 3.41 19.03 21.69
N ARG A 125 3.95 20.26 21.62
CA ARG A 125 5.40 20.58 21.59
C ARG A 125 6.21 19.97 22.75
N THR A 126 5.54 19.33 23.70
CA THR A 126 6.11 18.68 24.88
C THR A 126 6.70 17.29 24.58
N GLY A 127 6.59 16.77 23.35
CA GLY A 127 7.18 15.48 22.96
C GLY A 127 6.43 14.25 23.50
N ILE A 128 5.32 14.46 24.21
CA ILE A 128 4.52 13.42 24.86
C ILE A 128 3.29 13.15 23.99
N ASN A 129 3.09 11.89 23.59
CA ASN A 129 1.92 11.47 22.83
C ASN A 129 0.76 11.12 23.80
N PRO A 130 -0.27 11.96 23.98
CA PRO A 130 -1.38 11.67 24.90
C PRO A 130 -2.23 10.47 24.46
N LEU A 131 -2.11 9.99 23.22
CA LEU A 131 -2.79 8.80 22.75
C LEU A 131 -2.10 7.50 23.16
N SER A 132 -0.93 7.54 23.81
CA SER A 132 -0.25 6.34 24.31
C SER A 132 -0.97 5.66 25.47
N VAL A 133 -1.83 6.41 26.18
CA VAL A 133 -2.60 5.92 27.34
C VAL A 133 -4.10 6.02 27.08
N ARG A 134 -4.89 5.20 27.78
CA ARG A 134 -6.34 5.33 27.84
C ARG A 134 -6.73 6.64 28.52
N CYS A 135 -7.74 7.33 28.00
CA CYS A 135 -8.25 8.55 28.62
C CYS A 135 -8.98 8.23 29.93
N PRO A 136 -8.56 8.77 31.10
CA PRO A 136 -9.26 8.56 32.36
C PRO A 136 -10.64 9.24 32.41
N PHE A 137 -10.83 10.29 31.61
CA PHE A 137 -12.04 11.12 31.66
C PHE A 137 -13.16 10.60 30.75
N CYS A 138 -12.87 10.41 29.46
CA CYS A 138 -13.87 9.95 28.48
C CYS A 138 -13.82 8.44 28.19
N GLY A 139 -12.89 7.71 28.83
CA GLY A 139 -12.75 6.27 28.67
C GLY A 139 -12.17 5.80 27.33
N ALA A 140 -11.85 6.72 26.40
CA ALA A 140 -11.31 6.40 25.08
C ALA A 140 -9.99 5.62 25.16
N ASP A 141 -9.91 4.51 24.43
CA ASP A 141 -8.75 3.62 24.41
C ASP A 141 -7.47 4.31 23.91
N ALA A 142 -6.31 3.74 24.24
CA ALA A 142 -5.05 4.11 23.63
C ALA A 142 -5.18 4.06 22.10
N SER A 143 -4.47 4.96 21.40
CA SER A 143 -4.58 5.25 19.95
C SER A 143 -5.88 5.90 19.45
N ARG A 144 -6.96 5.91 20.23
CA ARG A 144 -8.23 6.54 19.83
C ARG A 144 -8.37 7.98 20.35
N PRO A 145 -8.89 8.93 19.55
CA PRO A 145 -9.14 10.29 20.00
C PRO A 145 -10.21 10.32 21.09
N CYS A 146 -10.24 11.40 21.87
CA CYS A 146 -11.26 11.60 22.89
C CYS A 146 -12.66 11.64 22.28
N THR A 147 -13.60 10.93 22.91
CA THR A 147 -15.00 10.81 22.46
C THR A 147 -15.90 11.90 23.00
N ILE A 148 -15.55 12.49 24.15
CA ILE A 148 -16.29 13.57 24.81
C ILE A 148 -15.44 14.83 24.80
N GLY A 149 -15.99 15.92 24.27
CA GLY A 149 -15.38 17.24 24.34
C GLY A 149 -15.48 17.81 25.74
N GLY A 150 -14.35 17.96 26.41
CA GLY A 150 -14.27 18.44 27.79
C GLY A 150 -13.14 19.43 28.04
N VAL A 151 -12.53 19.99 26.99
CA VAL A 151 -11.51 21.03 27.16
C VAL A 151 -12.22 22.37 27.29
N PRO A 152 -12.12 23.08 28.43
CA PRO A 152 -12.70 24.41 28.57
C PRO A 152 -12.18 25.35 27.48
N GLY A 153 -13.08 26.00 26.74
CA GLY A 153 -12.72 26.94 25.68
C GLY A 153 -12.46 26.35 24.29
N VAL A 154 -12.54 25.02 24.10
CA VAL A 154 -12.38 24.40 22.77
C VAL A 154 -13.72 24.28 22.05
N LYS A 155 -13.77 24.77 20.80
CA LYS A 155 -14.97 24.71 19.95
C LYS A 155 -15.37 23.25 19.67
N ARG A 156 -16.67 22.99 19.49
CA ARG A 156 -17.19 21.64 19.23
C ARG A 156 -16.54 20.92 18.04
N ALA A 157 -16.12 21.67 17.02
CA ALA A 157 -15.43 21.15 15.84
C ALA A 157 -14.03 20.57 16.14
N ASP A 158 -13.41 21.00 17.24
CA ASP A 158 -12.04 20.65 17.60
C ASP A 158 -11.97 19.62 18.74
N ILE A 159 -13.13 19.14 19.22
CA ILE A 159 -13.26 18.13 20.28
C ILE A 159 -12.47 16.84 19.99
N ARG A 160 -12.42 16.41 18.73
CA ARG A 160 -11.70 15.20 18.31
C ARG A 160 -10.22 15.44 18.06
N LYS A 161 -9.80 16.71 18.00
CA LYS A 161 -8.43 17.14 17.71
C LYS A 161 -7.64 17.46 18.99
N THR A 162 -8.30 17.71 20.10
CA THR A 162 -7.63 18.06 21.36
C THR A 162 -7.83 16.95 22.39
N ALA A 163 -6.73 16.41 22.93
CA ALA A 163 -6.81 15.47 24.04
C ALA A 163 -7.32 16.16 25.31
N HIS A 164 -8.03 15.42 26.16
CA HIS A 164 -8.50 15.95 27.45
C HIS A 164 -7.29 16.19 28.38
N PRO A 165 -7.24 17.26 29.20
CA PRO A 165 -6.13 17.52 30.12
C PRO A 165 -5.77 16.32 30.99
N SER A 166 -6.77 15.63 31.55
CA SER A 166 -6.55 14.42 32.36
C SER A 166 -5.84 13.28 31.61
N ARG A 167 -5.97 13.23 30.27
CA ARG A 167 -5.24 12.26 29.43
C ARG A 167 -3.80 12.71 29.19
N VAL A 168 -3.57 14.00 29.03
CA VAL A 168 -2.22 14.57 28.93
C VAL A 168 -1.45 14.33 30.23
N ASP A 169 -2.07 14.59 31.39
CA ASP A 169 -1.47 14.35 32.70
C ASP A 169 -1.18 12.86 32.94
N ALA A 170 -2.09 11.98 32.52
CA ALA A 170 -1.88 10.53 32.62
C ALA A 170 -0.71 10.06 31.73
N ALA A 171 -0.59 10.61 30.52
CA ALA A 171 0.53 10.30 29.63
C ALA A 171 1.86 10.81 30.18
N GLN A 172 1.87 11.99 30.80
CA GLN A 172 3.04 12.54 31.49
C GLN A 172 3.50 11.66 32.65
N LYS A 173 2.57 11.22 33.50
CA LYS A 173 2.88 10.31 34.62
C LYS A 173 3.39 8.96 34.13
N ALA A 174 2.81 8.41 33.06
CA ALA A 174 3.25 7.14 32.48
C ALA A 174 4.66 7.22 31.88
N MET A 175 5.03 8.35 31.26
CA MET A 175 6.39 8.56 30.76
C MET A 175 7.42 8.80 31.88
N ALA A 176 7.02 9.42 33.00
CA ALA A 176 7.90 9.63 34.15
C ALA A 176 8.13 8.36 35.00
N ALA A 177 7.34 7.31 34.79
CA ALA A 177 7.45 6.02 35.48
C ALA A 177 8.24 4.96 34.69
N GLN A 178 8.77 5.31 33.51
CA GLN A 178 9.69 4.50 32.70
C GLN A 178 11.12 4.94 32.95
#